data_AF-A0A5C3P0B9-F1
#
_entry.id   AF-A0A5C3P0B9-F1
#
_cell.length_a   1.000
_cell.length_b   1.000
_cell.length_c   1.000
_cell.angle_alpha   90.00
_cell.angle_beta   90.00
_cell.angle_gamma   90.00
#
_symmetry.space_group_name_H-M   'P 1'
#
loop_
_entity.id
_entity.type
_entity.pdbx_description
1 polymer ?
#
loop_
_entity_poly.entity_id
_entity_poly.type
_entity_poly.pdbx_seq_one_letter_code
_entity_poly.pdbx_strand_id
1 'polypeptide(L)'
;MRHSSFLSLPPELQCMVKDAISPSDLRTHVCLYLSDPSCAALYDSLRDADTFWQHLCWSCGLGMLPDEELGDITWREIALKCVESDGFCTHPQCGESLLEYNRERMRESAKYMAPGEVLLVDDDFRDYYEDVSLDAHRVFGRVSFRERYPSGVYHYGRPLPVDDDAYLRIDAAGVPAPIPAGSARAYLGQHPLVSRSFATAAPIYNLYILPICDVNMYPEFIDRRSRAVTVYDIL
;
A
#
# COMPACT_ATOMS: atom_id res chain seq x y z
N MET A 1 -26.04 31.70 19.08
CA MET A 1 -25.73 31.36 17.68
C MET A 1 -25.88 29.85 17.54
N ARG A 2 -26.77 29.36 16.66
CA ARG A 2 -26.80 27.93 16.34
C ARG A 2 -25.61 27.66 15.43
N HIS A 3 -24.65 26.88 15.89
CA HIS A 3 -23.58 26.38 15.04
C HIS A 3 -24.22 25.35 14.10
N SER A 4 -24.33 25.69 12.81
CA SER A 4 -24.62 24.68 11.79
C SER A 4 -23.40 23.75 11.71
N SER A 5 -23.62 22.46 11.96
CA SER A 5 -22.62 21.41 11.78
C SER A 5 -22.76 20.79 10.40
N PHE A 6 -21.71 20.11 9.91
CA PHE A 6 -21.76 19.36 8.65
C PHE A 6 -22.99 18.44 8.56
N LEU A 7 -23.28 17.71 9.65
CA LEU A 7 -24.41 16.79 9.74
C LEU A 7 -25.79 17.47 9.70
N SER A 8 -25.86 18.78 9.93
CA SER A 8 -27.10 19.57 9.82
C SER A 8 -27.37 20.07 8.40
N LEU A 9 -26.43 19.87 7.47
CA LEU A 9 -26.60 20.24 6.06
C LEU A 9 -27.55 19.25 5.36
N PRO A 10 -28.33 19.70 4.36
CA PRO A 10 -29.04 18.80 3.46
C PRO A 10 -28.10 17.81 2.76
N PRO A 11 -28.57 16.59 2.43
CA PRO A 11 -27.74 15.56 1.79
C PRO A 11 -27.04 16.03 0.51
N GLU A 12 -27.67 16.91 -0.28
CA GLU A 12 -27.09 17.45 -1.50
C GLU A 12 -25.83 18.27 -1.21
N LEU A 13 -25.84 19.07 -0.14
CA LEU A 13 -24.66 19.84 0.29
C LEU A 13 -23.59 18.93 0.91
N GLN A 14 -24.00 17.89 1.63
CA GLN A 14 -23.06 16.89 2.15
C GLN A 14 -22.35 16.16 0.99
N CYS A 15 -23.08 15.78 -0.06
CA CYS A 15 -22.52 15.22 -1.28
C CYS A 15 -21.55 16.18 -1.95
N MET A 16 -21.90 17.47 -2.11
CA MET A 16 -21.00 18.47 -2.69
C MET A 16 -19.68 18.60 -1.92
N VAL A 17 -19.73 18.56 -0.58
CA VAL A 17 -18.53 18.58 0.26
C VAL A 17 -17.71 17.30 0.08
N LYS A 18 -18.37 16.13 0.07
CA LYS A 18 -17.73 14.83 -0.17
C LYS A 18 -17.04 14.79 -1.54
N ASP A 19 -17.70 15.29 -2.58
CA ASP A 19 -17.20 15.34 -3.95
C ASP A 19 -16.09 16.39 -4.14
N ALA A 20 -15.94 17.34 -3.21
CA ALA A 20 -14.83 18.29 -3.19
C ALA A 20 -13.55 17.72 -2.56
N ILE A 21 -13.63 16.58 -1.87
CA ILE A 21 -12.45 15.86 -1.37
C ILE A 21 -11.71 15.27 -2.57
N SER A 22 -10.38 15.38 -2.57
CA SER A 22 -9.57 14.82 -3.64
C SER A 22 -9.80 13.31 -3.75
N PRO A 23 -9.94 12.75 -4.97
CA PRO A 23 -10.09 11.30 -5.18
C PRO A 23 -8.83 10.49 -4.86
N SER A 24 -7.78 11.15 -4.35
CA SER A 24 -6.57 10.54 -3.81
C SER A 24 -6.38 10.82 -2.33
N ASP A 25 -7.31 11.50 -1.65
CA ASP A 25 -7.22 11.71 -0.21
C ASP A 25 -7.93 10.60 0.57
N LEU A 26 -7.30 9.42 0.57
CA LEU A 26 -7.81 8.21 1.23
C LEU A 26 -8.17 8.47 2.71
N ARG A 27 -7.33 9.19 3.45
CA ARG A 27 -7.56 9.44 4.88
C ARG A 27 -8.78 10.28 5.11
N THR A 28 -8.95 11.39 4.38
CA THR A 28 -10.13 12.25 4.57
C THR A 28 -11.41 11.51 4.19
N HIS A 29 -11.39 10.72 3.11
CA HIS A 29 -12.53 9.88 2.72
C HIS A 29 -12.89 8.84 3.80
N VAL A 30 -11.91 8.13 4.35
CA VAL A 30 -12.15 7.16 5.43
C VAL A 30 -12.63 7.86 6.71
N CYS A 31 -12.03 8.99 7.08
CA CYS A 31 -12.44 9.74 8.26
C CYS A 31 -13.88 10.25 8.14
N LEU A 32 -14.27 10.74 6.96
CA LEU A 32 -15.65 11.14 6.71
C LEU A 32 -16.59 9.94 6.80
N TYR A 33 -16.25 8.81 6.16
CA TYR A 33 -17.02 7.57 6.22
C TYR A 33 -17.28 7.10 7.66
N LEU A 34 -16.23 7.10 8.49
CA LEU A 34 -16.30 6.64 9.90
C LEU A 34 -16.92 7.66 10.87
N SER A 35 -17.11 8.91 10.44
CA SER A 35 -17.52 9.99 11.36
C SER A 35 -18.96 9.87 11.86
N ASP A 36 -19.89 9.42 11.01
CA ASP A 36 -21.31 9.25 11.33
C ASP A 36 -21.99 8.32 10.30
N PRO A 37 -23.00 7.51 10.68
CA PRO A 37 -23.75 6.69 9.73
C PRO A 37 -24.34 7.46 8.53
N SER A 38 -24.71 8.74 8.70
CA SER A 38 -25.19 9.54 7.57
C SER A 38 -24.09 9.81 6.55
N CYS A 39 -22.83 9.90 6.98
CA CYS A 39 -21.69 10.09 6.10
C CYS A 39 -21.35 8.80 5.37
N ALA A 40 -21.40 7.66 6.06
CA ALA A 40 -21.24 6.34 5.43
C ALA A 40 -22.25 6.13 4.30
N ALA A 41 -23.51 6.54 4.51
CA ALA A 41 -24.56 6.47 3.50
C ALA A 41 -24.22 7.23 2.20
N LEU A 42 -23.42 8.31 2.25
CA LEU A 42 -22.99 9.06 1.06
C LEU A 42 -22.06 8.25 0.13
N TYR A 43 -21.40 7.23 0.66
CA TYR A 43 -20.54 6.31 -0.07
C TYR A 43 -21.28 5.01 -0.40
N ASP A 44 -22.02 4.46 0.56
CA ASP A 44 -22.72 3.18 0.41
C ASP A 44 -23.91 3.28 -0.57
N SER A 45 -24.45 4.48 -0.81
CA SER A 45 -25.51 4.70 -1.80
C SER A 45 -25.01 4.83 -3.24
N LEU A 46 -23.70 4.79 -3.48
CA LEU A 46 -23.13 4.85 -4.83
C LEU A 46 -23.47 3.56 -5.58
N ARG A 47 -23.82 3.67 -6.87
CA ARG A 47 -24.12 2.52 -7.72
C ARG A 47 -23.00 1.48 -7.74
N ASP A 48 -21.76 1.96 -7.81
CA ASP A 48 -20.54 1.16 -7.86
C ASP A 48 -19.64 1.54 -6.68
N ALA A 49 -20.18 1.43 -5.45
CA ALA A 49 -19.52 1.86 -4.23
C ALA A 49 -18.13 1.23 -4.03
N ASP A 50 -17.98 -0.07 -4.29
CA ASP A 50 -16.67 -0.72 -4.12
C ASP A 50 -15.65 -0.29 -5.19
N THR A 51 -16.10 -0.02 -6.42
CA THR A 51 -15.25 0.56 -7.47
C THR A 51 -14.74 1.95 -7.09
N PHE A 52 -15.55 2.75 -6.40
CA PHE A 52 -15.08 4.03 -5.85
C PHE A 52 -13.92 3.81 -4.86
N TRP A 53 -14.06 2.87 -3.92
CA TRP A 53 -13.01 2.54 -2.97
C TRP A 53 -11.78 1.94 -3.64
N GLN A 54 -11.97 1.12 -4.67
CA GLN A 54 -10.88 0.59 -5.49
C GLN A 54 -10.07 1.72 -6.11
N HIS A 55 -10.73 2.66 -6.80
CA HIS A 55 -10.06 3.81 -7.41
C HIS A 55 -9.31 4.66 -6.39
N LEU A 56 -9.88 4.83 -5.19
CA LEU A 56 -9.27 5.59 -4.11
C LEU A 56 -8.02 4.89 -3.54
N CYS A 57 -8.07 3.58 -3.30
CA CYS A 57 -6.92 2.77 -2.89
C CYS A 57 -5.82 2.78 -3.96
N TRP A 58 -6.21 2.59 -5.23
CA TRP A 58 -5.30 2.58 -6.36
C TRP A 58 -4.63 3.92 -6.60
N SER A 59 -5.34 5.03 -6.46
CA SER A 59 -4.75 6.36 -6.59
C SER A 59 -3.75 6.65 -5.47
N CYS A 60 -3.84 5.91 -4.35
CA CYS A 60 -2.88 5.90 -3.24
C CYS A 60 -1.87 4.75 -3.34
N GLY A 61 -1.77 4.09 -4.49
CA GLY A 61 -0.81 3.02 -4.76
C GLY A 61 -0.98 1.78 -3.89
N LEU A 62 -2.20 1.46 -3.46
CA LEU A 62 -2.51 0.33 -2.59
C LEU A 62 -3.17 -0.80 -3.37
N GLY A 63 -2.69 -2.03 -3.14
CA GLY A 63 -3.20 -3.27 -3.71
C GLY A 63 -3.75 -4.26 -2.69
N MET A 64 -4.15 -5.42 -3.21
CA MET A 64 -4.56 -6.59 -2.44
C MET A 64 -3.35 -7.45 -2.07
N LEU A 65 -3.41 -8.08 -0.89
CA LEU A 65 -2.40 -9.03 -0.42
C LEU A 65 -2.59 -10.42 -1.07
N PRO A 66 -1.61 -11.33 -1.00
CA PRO A 66 -1.66 -12.62 -1.70
C PRO A 66 -2.73 -13.60 -1.23
N ASP A 67 -3.15 -13.49 0.01
CA ASP A 67 -4.16 -14.32 0.67
C ASP A 67 -5.58 -13.76 0.52
N GLU A 68 -5.74 -12.67 -0.24
CA GLU A 68 -7.02 -11.98 -0.43
C GLU A 68 -7.56 -12.21 -1.84
N GLU A 69 -8.83 -12.58 -1.93
CA GLU A 69 -9.56 -12.75 -3.19
C GLU A 69 -10.76 -11.81 -3.28
N LEU A 70 -11.07 -11.38 -4.51
CA LEU A 70 -12.25 -10.55 -4.78
C LEU A 70 -13.51 -11.38 -4.49
N GLY A 71 -14.27 -10.98 -3.47
CA GLY A 71 -15.42 -11.71 -2.95
C GLY A 71 -15.34 -11.96 -1.44
N ASP A 72 -14.12 -12.10 -0.91
CA ASP A 72 -13.86 -12.28 0.53
C ASP A 72 -13.54 -10.96 1.23
N ILE A 73 -13.00 -9.99 0.49
CA ILE A 73 -12.72 -8.64 0.98
C ILE A 73 -13.15 -7.58 -0.04
N THR A 74 -13.64 -6.46 0.47
CA THR A 74 -14.01 -5.26 -0.31
C THR A 74 -12.87 -4.24 -0.30
N TRP A 75 -12.76 -3.43 -1.35
CA TRP A 75 -11.79 -2.32 -1.36
C TRP A 75 -12.05 -1.30 -0.27
N ARG A 76 -13.32 -1.16 0.15
CA ARG A 76 -13.69 -0.38 1.34
C ARG A 76 -12.98 -0.92 2.59
N GLU A 77 -13.07 -2.22 2.85
CA GLU A 77 -12.42 -2.82 4.03
C GLU A 77 -10.90 -2.65 3.99
N ILE A 78 -10.28 -2.74 2.81
CA ILE A 78 -8.85 -2.44 2.62
C ILE A 78 -8.55 -0.99 3.02
N ALA A 79 -9.33 -0.04 2.51
CA ALA A 79 -9.18 1.39 2.81
C ALA A 79 -9.30 1.66 4.32
N LEU A 80 -10.36 1.14 4.95
CA LEU A 80 -10.61 1.29 6.38
C LEU A 80 -9.47 0.70 7.21
N LYS A 81 -9.08 -0.56 6.94
CA LYS A 81 -7.99 -1.24 7.66
C LYS A 81 -6.68 -0.46 7.58
N CYS A 82 -6.33 0.07 6.41
CA CYS A 82 -5.13 0.87 6.23
C CYS A 82 -5.17 2.16 7.08
N VAL A 83 -6.26 2.92 6.97
CA VAL A 83 -6.32 4.22 7.68
C VAL A 83 -6.45 4.05 9.19
N GLU A 84 -7.25 3.09 9.66
CA GLU A 84 -7.43 2.80 11.09
C GLU A 84 -6.15 2.25 11.74
N SER A 85 -5.40 1.39 11.03
CA SER A 85 -4.20 0.77 11.61
C SER A 85 -3.00 1.72 11.61
N ASP A 86 -2.71 2.35 10.47
CA ASP A 86 -1.46 3.08 10.29
C ASP A 86 -1.56 4.34 9.43
N GLY A 87 -2.76 4.77 9.03
CA GLY A 87 -2.98 6.02 8.29
C GLY A 87 -2.53 7.29 9.03
N PHE A 88 -2.49 7.25 10.35
CA PHE A 88 -2.01 8.33 11.22
C PHE A 88 -0.62 8.05 11.81
N CYS A 89 0.04 6.98 11.35
CA CYS A 89 1.39 6.64 11.79
C CYS A 89 2.36 7.77 11.43
N THR A 90 3.20 8.17 12.38
CA THR A 90 4.22 9.21 12.17
C THR A 90 5.55 8.65 11.69
N HIS A 91 5.64 7.33 11.46
CA HIS A 91 6.86 6.71 10.96
C HIS A 91 7.13 7.18 9.52
N PRO A 92 8.34 7.61 9.15
CA PRO A 92 8.63 8.21 7.83
C PRO A 92 8.34 7.32 6.61
N GLN A 93 8.32 6.00 6.84
CA GLN A 93 8.04 4.98 5.83
C GLN A 93 6.59 4.50 5.83
N CYS A 94 5.69 5.16 6.55
CA CYS A 94 4.30 4.74 6.76
C CYS A 94 3.39 5.98 6.88
N GLY A 95 2.08 5.78 7.09
CA GLY A 95 1.10 6.84 7.27
C GLY A 95 1.04 7.80 6.09
N GLU A 96 0.85 9.09 6.39
CA GLU A 96 0.70 10.12 5.36
C GLU A 96 1.92 10.24 4.46
N SER A 97 3.13 10.15 5.01
CA SER A 97 4.36 10.29 4.23
C SER A 97 4.52 9.18 3.19
N LEU A 98 3.95 8.00 3.45
CA LEU A 98 3.87 6.92 2.47
C LEU A 98 2.75 7.15 1.46
N LEU A 99 1.55 7.51 1.93
CA LEU A 99 0.41 7.80 1.05
C LEU A 99 0.73 8.91 0.05
N GLU A 100 1.38 9.99 0.49
CA GLU A 100 1.83 11.07 -0.39
C GLU A 100 2.82 10.59 -1.44
N TYR A 101 3.82 9.81 -1.05
CA TYR A 101 4.78 9.22 -1.98
C TYR A 101 4.08 8.33 -3.03
N ASN A 102 3.18 7.45 -2.59
CA ASN A 102 2.46 6.56 -3.49
C ASN A 102 1.57 7.34 -4.46
N ARG A 103 0.87 8.37 -4.00
CA ARG A 103 0.04 9.23 -4.86
C ARG A 103 0.86 9.89 -5.96
N GLU A 104 2.05 10.38 -5.65
CA GLU A 104 2.91 10.99 -6.65
C GLU A 104 3.35 9.96 -7.70
N ARG A 105 3.75 8.75 -7.28
CA ARG A 105 4.08 7.65 -8.20
C ARG A 105 2.89 7.27 -9.09
N MET A 106 1.69 7.18 -8.52
CA MET A 106 0.48 6.88 -9.30
C MET A 106 0.12 8.01 -10.27
N ARG A 107 0.33 9.26 -9.88
CA ARG A 107 0.10 10.42 -10.75
C ARG A 107 1.06 10.46 -11.94
N GLU A 108 2.33 10.11 -11.72
CA GLU A 108 3.32 9.97 -12.79
C GLU A 108 2.94 8.85 -13.76
N SER A 109 2.46 7.71 -13.23
CA SER A 109 2.04 6.54 -14.00
C SER A 109 0.69 6.71 -14.72
N ALA A 110 -0.18 7.61 -14.25
CA ALA A 110 -1.54 7.80 -14.79
C ALA A 110 -1.59 8.22 -16.27
N LYS A 111 -0.47 8.61 -16.86
CA LYS A 111 -0.38 8.90 -18.32
C LYS A 111 -0.41 7.64 -19.18
N TYR A 112 -0.05 6.51 -18.60
CA TYR A 112 0.18 5.25 -19.33
C TYR A 112 -0.86 4.18 -19.02
N MET A 113 -1.68 4.40 -17.99
CA MET A 113 -2.66 3.43 -17.49
C MET A 113 -3.81 4.12 -16.79
N ALA A 114 -5.01 3.56 -16.95
CA ALA A 114 -6.18 3.98 -16.21
C ALA A 114 -6.15 3.44 -14.76
N PRO A 115 -6.91 4.06 -13.82
CA PRO A 115 -7.11 3.48 -12.49
C PRO A 115 -7.64 2.04 -12.59
N GLY A 116 -7.04 1.12 -11.84
CA GLY A 116 -7.41 -0.30 -11.88
C GLY A 116 -6.67 -1.14 -12.93
N GLU A 117 -5.90 -0.54 -13.83
CA GLU A 117 -5.12 -1.26 -14.84
C GLU A 117 -3.72 -1.60 -14.34
N VAL A 118 -3.32 -2.86 -14.49
CA VAL A 118 -1.97 -3.32 -14.13
C VAL A 118 -1.17 -3.55 -15.41
N LEU A 119 0.09 -3.14 -15.43
CA LEU A 119 0.96 -3.33 -16.58
C LEU A 119 1.58 -4.74 -16.60
N LEU A 120 1.64 -5.34 -17.80
CA LEU A 120 2.39 -6.57 -18.03
C LEU A 120 3.80 -6.18 -18.49
N VAL A 121 4.84 -6.63 -17.79
CA VAL A 121 6.23 -6.38 -18.19
C VAL A 121 6.76 -7.62 -18.92
N ASP A 122 6.77 -7.57 -20.25
CA ASP A 122 7.33 -8.59 -21.12
C ASP A 122 8.48 -8.04 -21.98
N ASP A 123 8.98 -8.84 -22.91
CA ASP A 123 10.11 -8.48 -23.78
C ASP A 123 9.80 -7.23 -24.64
N ASP A 124 8.53 -7.01 -24.97
CA ASP A 124 8.07 -5.89 -25.80
C ASP A 124 7.65 -4.66 -24.96
N PHE A 125 7.70 -4.73 -23.62
CA PHE A 125 7.20 -3.68 -22.74
C PHE A 125 7.79 -2.30 -23.06
N ARG A 126 9.10 -2.24 -23.36
CA ARG A 126 9.78 -0.98 -23.66
C ARG A 126 9.38 -0.38 -25.00
N ASP A 127 8.88 -1.18 -25.94
CA ASP A 127 8.42 -0.69 -27.24
C ASP A 127 7.08 0.06 -27.13
N TYR A 128 6.26 -0.29 -26.13
CA TYR A 128 4.97 0.36 -25.87
C TYR A 128 5.02 1.42 -24.75
N TYR A 129 5.97 1.28 -23.83
CA TYR A 129 6.04 2.06 -22.58
C TYR A 129 7.45 2.63 -22.34
N GLU A 130 8.02 3.31 -23.34
CA GLU A 130 9.38 3.86 -23.30
C GLU A 130 9.67 4.67 -22.02
N ASP A 131 8.70 5.48 -21.58
CA ASP A 131 8.85 6.43 -20.47
C ASP A 131 8.26 5.95 -19.12
N VAL A 132 7.69 4.74 -19.05
CA VAL A 132 7.12 4.25 -17.77
C VAL A 132 8.26 3.94 -16.80
N SER A 133 8.19 4.54 -15.60
CA SER A 133 9.06 4.18 -14.49
C SER A 133 8.61 2.86 -13.87
N LEU A 134 9.56 1.93 -13.75
CA LEU A 134 9.43 0.70 -12.98
C LEU A 134 10.32 0.73 -11.73
N ASP A 135 10.60 1.92 -11.22
CA ASP A 135 11.46 2.08 -10.04
C ASP A 135 10.89 1.28 -8.86
N ALA A 136 11.74 0.48 -8.24
CA ALA A 136 11.37 -0.31 -7.08
C ALA A 136 10.94 0.58 -5.92
N HIS A 137 9.96 0.12 -5.14
CA HIS A 137 9.42 0.87 -4.02
C HIS A 137 10.51 1.17 -2.99
N ARG A 138 10.62 2.44 -2.57
CA ARG A 138 11.69 2.93 -1.68
C ARG A 138 11.81 2.17 -0.35
N VAL A 139 10.73 1.52 0.08
CA VAL A 139 10.68 0.80 1.35
C VAL A 139 11.59 -0.42 1.39
N PHE A 140 11.94 -1.01 0.23
CA PHE A 140 12.85 -2.17 0.20
C PHE A 140 14.23 -1.83 0.77
N GLY A 141 14.71 -0.60 0.58
CA GLY A 141 15.95 -0.12 1.23
C GLY A 141 15.80 0.23 2.71
N ARG A 142 14.58 0.13 3.27
CA ARG A 142 14.20 0.60 4.60
C ARG A 142 13.57 -0.50 5.46
N VAL A 143 13.51 -1.73 4.95
CA VAL A 143 13.07 -2.92 5.70
C VAL A 143 14.30 -3.69 6.20
N SER A 144 14.14 -4.34 7.34
CA SER A 144 15.08 -5.35 7.83
C SER A 144 14.32 -6.51 8.44
N PHE A 145 14.98 -7.66 8.55
CA PHE A 145 14.42 -8.89 9.09
C PHE A 145 15.04 -9.19 10.45
N ARG A 146 14.43 -10.08 11.25
CA ARG A 146 14.99 -10.47 12.54
C ARG A 146 16.30 -11.22 12.30
N GLU A 147 17.34 -10.86 13.06
CA GLU A 147 18.56 -11.66 13.07
C GLU A 147 18.22 -13.07 13.54
N ARG A 148 18.51 -14.06 12.68
CA ARG A 148 18.49 -15.46 13.09
C ARG A 148 19.70 -15.66 14.02
N TYR A 149 19.45 -16.17 15.22
CA TYR A 149 20.45 -16.28 16.28
C TYR A 149 21.82 -16.80 15.77
N PRO A 150 22.95 -16.23 16.26
CA PRO A 150 24.30 -16.65 15.87
C PRO A 150 24.67 -18.08 16.27
N SER A 151 23.80 -18.78 17.03
CA SER A 151 24.06 -20.13 17.53
C SER A 151 24.03 -21.22 16.45
N GLY A 152 23.79 -20.87 15.17
CA GLY A 152 23.70 -21.85 14.09
C GLY A 152 22.51 -22.80 14.24
N VAL A 153 21.66 -22.58 15.25
CA VAL A 153 20.38 -23.25 15.37
C VAL A 153 19.44 -22.50 14.43
N TYR A 154 19.45 -22.91 13.17
CA TYR A 154 18.28 -22.75 12.32
C TYR A 154 17.07 -23.06 13.20
N HIS A 155 16.09 -22.16 13.28
CA HIS A 155 14.77 -22.61 13.67
C HIS A 155 14.48 -23.80 12.74
N TYR A 156 14.47 -25.01 13.31
CA TYR A 156 14.19 -26.26 12.61
C TYR A 156 12.73 -26.32 12.11
N GLY A 157 12.11 -25.17 11.85
CA GLY A 157 10.72 -25.04 11.50
C GLY A 157 10.47 -23.67 10.91
N ARG A 158 10.45 -23.63 9.58
CA ARG A 158 9.89 -22.61 8.68
C ARG A 158 10.40 -21.15 8.84
N PRO A 159 10.52 -20.40 7.73
CA PRO A 159 10.60 -18.95 7.82
C PRO A 159 9.41 -18.42 8.64
N LEU A 160 9.64 -17.39 9.47
CA LEU A 160 8.52 -16.65 10.05
C LEU A 160 7.76 -15.95 8.92
N PRO A 161 6.43 -15.75 9.05
CA PRO A 161 5.69 -14.91 8.12
C PRO A 161 6.31 -13.51 8.03
N VAL A 162 6.23 -12.89 6.85
CA VAL A 162 6.77 -11.56 6.58
C VAL A 162 6.27 -10.54 7.60
N ASP A 163 4.98 -10.63 7.96
CA ASP A 163 4.34 -9.77 8.96
C ASP A 163 5.05 -9.76 10.31
N ASP A 164 5.60 -10.91 10.72
CA ASP A 164 6.27 -11.10 12.00
C ASP A 164 7.79 -10.88 11.91
N ASP A 165 8.40 -11.14 10.75
CA ASP A 165 9.85 -11.10 10.57
C ASP A 165 10.33 -9.70 10.15
N ALA A 166 9.67 -9.11 9.16
CA ALA A 166 10.07 -7.84 8.57
C ALA A 166 9.61 -6.64 9.42
N TYR A 167 10.48 -5.65 9.56
CA TYR A 167 10.18 -4.39 10.24
C TYR A 167 10.82 -3.19 9.55
N LEU A 168 10.20 -2.03 9.74
CA LEU A 168 10.67 -0.75 9.22
C LEU A 168 11.85 -0.23 10.05
N ARG A 169 12.87 0.27 9.35
CA ARG A 169 14.00 0.97 9.95
C ARG A 169 13.67 2.45 10.14
N ILE A 170 14.07 2.99 11.28
CA ILE A 170 14.13 4.44 11.52
C ILE A 170 15.59 4.86 11.33
N ASP A 171 15.89 5.63 10.30
CA ASP A 171 17.18 6.29 10.16
C ASP A 171 17.10 7.69 10.78
N ALA A 172 17.58 7.85 12.01
CA ALA A 172 17.67 9.19 12.59
C ALA A 172 18.68 10.10 11.85
N ALA A 173 19.51 9.57 10.94
CA ALA A 173 20.54 10.35 10.22
C ALA A 173 21.09 9.72 8.92
N GLY A 174 20.38 8.80 8.25
CA GLY A 174 20.90 8.14 7.04
C GLY A 174 22.11 7.21 7.26
N VAL A 175 22.49 6.94 8.51
CA VAL A 175 23.42 5.86 8.88
C VAL A 175 22.58 4.64 9.28
N PRO A 176 22.92 3.42 8.83
CA PRO A 176 22.33 2.19 9.33
C PRO A 176 22.50 2.14 10.85
N ALA A 177 21.50 2.58 11.62
CA ALA A 177 21.55 2.41 13.07
C ALA A 177 21.60 0.90 13.35
N PRO A 178 22.62 0.39 14.07
CA PRO A 178 22.52 -0.94 14.64
C PRO A 178 21.36 -0.88 15.62
N ILE A 179 20.32 -1.64 15.30
CA ILE A 179 19.08 -1.65 16.07
C ILE A 179 19.44 -2.11 17.49
N PRO A 180 19.31 -1.25 18.52
CA PRO A 180 19.56 -1.70 19.88
C PRO A 180 18.55 -2.80 20.18
N ALA A 181 19.02 -3.96 20.65
CA ALA A 181 18.15 -5.01 21.14
C ALA A 181 17.17 -4.41 22.17
N GLY A 182 15.90 -4.25 21.80
CA GLY A 182 14.86 -3.66 22.65
C GLY A 182 14.18 -2.38 22.17
N SER A 183 14.56 -1.77 21.03
CA SER A 183 13.73 -0.72 20.42
C SER A 183 12.42 -1.34 19.90
N ALA A 184 11.26 -0.73 20.20
CA ALA A 184 9.97 -1.15 19.65
C ALA A 184 10.03 -1.18 18.11
N ARG A 185 10.13 -2.38 17.53
CA ARG A 185 10.19 -2.57 16.08
C ARG A 185 8.81 -2.30 15.48
N ALA A 186 8.77 -1.51 14.42
CA ALA A 186 7.60 -1.27 13.59
C ALA A 186 7.43 -2.43 12.60
N TYR A 187 6.86 -3.55 13.06
CA TYR A 187 6.69 -4.76 12.25
C TYR A 187 5.68 -4.56 11.12
N LEU A 188 5.94 -5.12 9.95
CA LEU A 188 5.10 -4.90 8.77
C LEU A 188 3.66 -5.39 8.94
N GLY A 189 3.41 -6.42 9.75
CA GLY A 189 2.05 -6.85 10.07
C GLY A 189 1.20 -5.77 10.77
N GLN A 190 1.83 -4.74 11.36
CA GLN A 190 1.17 -3.60 11.99
C GLN A 190 1.06 -2.39 11.05
N HIS A 191 1.64 -2.49 9.84
CA HIS A 191 1.74 -1.40 8.88
C HIS A 191 1.15 -1.81 7.53
N PRO A 192 -0.18 -2.06 7.45
CA PRO A 192 -0.81 -2.54 6.22
C PRO A 192 -0.65 -1.59 5.04
N LEU A 193 -0.47 -0.27 5.24
CA LEU A 193 -0.16 0.64 4.13
C LEU A 193 1.14 0.24 3.42
N VAL A 194 2.16 -0.16 4.18
CA VAL A 194 3.45 -0.58 3.61
C VAL A 194 3.28 -1.86 2.83
N SER A 195 2.75 -2.90 3.47
CA SER A 195 2.62 -4.23 2.86
C SER A 195 1.79 -4.20 1.57
N ARG A 196 0.75 -3.36 1.54
CA ARG A 196 -0.15 -3.21 0.38
C ARG A 196 0.33 -2.24 -0.68
N SER A 197 1.35 -1.44 -0.41
CA SER A 197 1.88 -0.52 -1.43
C SER A 197 2.35 -1.30 -2.66
N PHE A 198 2.14 -0.79 -3.86
CA PHE A 198 2.68 -1.41 -5.07
C PHE A 198 4.21 -1.52 -4.99
N ALA A 199 4.75 -2.64 -5.49
CA ALA A 199 6.19 -2.91 -5.43
C ALA A 199 7.01 -1.98 -6.34
N THR A 200 6.39 -1.34 -7.32
CA THR A 200 7.04 -0.48 -8.31
C THR A 200 6.24 0.81 -8.51
N ALA A 201 6.87 1.82 -9.12
CA ALA A 201 6.25 3.12 -9.39
C ALA A 201 4.94 3.03 -10.21
N ALA A 202 4.87 2.08 -11.15
CA ALA A 202 3.64 1.64 -11.80
C ALA A 202 3.25 0.25 -11.27
N PRO A 203 1.96 -0.07 -11.07
CA PRO A 203 1.51 -1.41 -10.73
C PRO A 203 1.77 -2.38 -11.89
N ILE A 204 2.38 -3.52 -11.58
CA ILE A 204 2.75 -4.56 -12.55
C ILE A 204 2.18 -5.92 -12.17
N TYR A 205 1.98 -6.78 -13.17
CA TYR A 205 1.43 -8.15 -13.01
C TYR A 205 2.48 -9.18 -12.64
N ASN A 206 3.72 -8.91 -13.00
CA ASN A 206 4.83 -9.83 -12.93
C ASN A 206 6.11 -9.04 -12.69
N LEU A 207 7.06 -9.67 -12.00
CA LEU A 207 8.37 -9.10 -11.75
C LEU A 207 9.43 -10.19 -11.91
N TYR A 208 10.52 -9.82 -12.57
CA TYR A 208 11.70 -10.67 -12.66
C TYR A 208 12.70 -10.27 -11.59
N ILE A 209 12.93 -11.15 -10.61
CA ILE A 209 13.91 -10.92 -9.55
C ILE A 209 15.20 -11.61 -9.94
N LEU A 210 16.19 -10.82 -10.37
CA LEU A 210 17.54 -11.30 -10.59
C LEU A 210 18.24 -11.49 -9.23
N PRO A 211 18.87 -12.64 -8.96
CA PRO A 211 19.70 -12.80 -7.78
C PRO A 211 20.91 -11.84 -7.86
N ILE A 212 21.08 -11.03 -6.82
CA ILE A 212 22.23 -10.14 -6.67
C ILE A 212 23.09 -10.67 -5.52
N CYS A 213 24.37 -10.94 -5.81
CA CYS A 213 25.43 -11.48 -4.92
C CYS A 213 25.26 -12.95 -4.51
N ASP A 214 26.14 -13.85 -4.98
CA ASP A 214 26.53 -15.22 -4.52
C ASP A 214 25.49 -16.18 -3.89
N VAL A 215 24.22 -15.81 -3.82
CA VAL A 215 23.13 -16.65 -3.41
C VAL A 215 22.63 -17.32 -4.69
N ASN A 216 22.87 -18.62 -4.81
CA ASN A 216 22.25 -19.47 -5.83
C ASN A 216 20.74 -19.56 -5.57
N MET A 217 20.00 -18.48 -5.78
CA MET A 217 18.57 -18.54 -6.01
C MET A 217 18.37 -18.76 -7.50
N TYR A 218 17.62 -19.80 -7.85
CA TYR A 218 17.02 -19.85 -9.19
C TYR A 218 16.25 -18.55 -9.39
N PRO A 219 16.26 -17.94 -10.59
CA PRO A 219 15.46 -16.74 -10.83
C PRO A 219 14.03 -17.01 -10.38
N GLU A 220 13.57 -16.29 -9.35
CA GLU A 220 12.19 -16.40 -8.90
C GLU A 220 11.37 -15.51 -9.82
N PHE A 221 10.58 -16.17 -10.67
CA PHE A 221 9.59 -15.52 -11.50
C PHE A 221 8.34 -15.31 -10.65
N ILE A 222 7.99 -14.06 -10.37
CA ILE A 222 6.64 -13.77 -9.92
C ILE A 222 5.77 -13.83 -11.17
N ASP A 223 5.15 -14.99 -11.39
CA ASP A 223 4.27 -15.24 -12.53
C ASP A 223 3.05 -14.33 -12.52
N ARG A 224 2.44 -14.16 -13.69
CA ARG A 224 1.26 -13.33 -13.94
C ARG A 224 0.22 -13.55 -12.85
N ARG A 225 0.11 -12.56 -11.97
CA ARG A 225 -0.91 -12.54 -10.92
C ARG A 225 -2.24 -12.07 -11.51
N SER A 226 -3.35 -12.38 -10.84
CA SER A 226 -4.65 -11.75 -11.11
C SER A 226 -4.76 -10.33 -10.52
N ARG A 227 -3.71 -9.87 -9.82
CA ARG A 227 -3.64 -8.59 -9.10
C ARG A 227 -2.26 -7.93 -9.30
N ALA A 228 -2.14 -6.66 -8.95
CA ALA A 228 -0.86 -5.95 -8.93
C ALA A 228 0.09 -6.53 -7.87
N VAL A 229 1.38 -6.56 -8.18
CA VAL A 229 2.46 -6.93 -7.26
C VAL A 229 2.63 -5.84 -6.18
N THR A 230 2.60 -6.25 -4.92
CA THR A 230 2.75 -5.40 -3.74
C THR A 230 4.10 -5.59 -3.07
N VAL A 231 4.46 -4.70 -2.15
CA VAL A 231 5.67 -4.84 -1.31
C VAL A 231 5.70 -6.18 -0.59
N TYR A 232 4.57 -6.68 -0.12
CA TYR A 232 4.46 -7.98 0.55
C TYR A 232 4.87 -9.16 -0.35
N ASP A 233 4.64 -9.07 -1.68
CA ASP A 233 4.99 -10.14 -2.62
C ASP A 233 6.50 -10.32 -2.81
N ILE A 234 7.30 -9.31 -2.44
CA ILE A 234 8.75 -9.26 -2.67
C ILE A 234 9.55 -9.60 -1.40
N LEU A 235 8.97 -9.37 -0.22
CA LEU A 235 9.62 -9.57 1.08
C LEU A 235 9.48 -11.00 1.58
#